data_AF-A0A7V4LP09-F1
#
_entry.id   AF-A0A7V4LP09-F1
#
_cell.length_a   1.000
_cell.length_b   1.000
_cell.length_c   1.000
_cell.angle_alpha   90.00
_cell.angle_beta   90.00
_cell.angle_gamma   90.00
#
_symmetry.space_group_name_H-M   'P 1'
#
loop_
_entity.id
_entity.type
_entity.pdbx_description
1 polymer ?
#
loop_
_entity_poly.entity_id
_entity_poly.type
_entity_poly.pdbx_seq_one_letter_code
_entity_poly.pdbx_strand_id
1 'polypeptide(L)'
;MLLRLLRLNSLWISFIFILIWGIVWFTIGARVPNPAGPYEGMPMYRLAASFIFSGGILKQTAGFAFLLITGLYTASLNTRYLFLGSRSQMPFVFFMLMAGSRPGDTDIYPVLIALPFMLWAFERLVSSYRVQKNSYHAFEAGLLIAVASFFYAPAMVFLILVLVGVYLFRQPGVREYLLALTGYLLPFGFYFAGLFILDKPLEDVTHEIFSYLLSPGRESFSLAEGIWTGCYVFVLLVSSYFMIFRFQT
;
A
#
# COMPACT_ATOMS: atom_id res chain seq x y z
N MET A 1 -3.66 23.14 -20.62
CA MET A 1 -4.78 22.36 -21.21
C MET A 1 -4.93 20.96 -20.59
N LEU A 2 -3.86 20.17 -20.45
CA LEU A 2 -3.89 18.83 -19.83
C LEU A 2 -4.52 18.79 -18.42
N LEU A 3 -4.20 19.76 -17.56
CA LEU A 3 -4.73 19.83 -16.20
C LEU A 3 -6.26 20.04 -16.15
N ARG A 4 -6.86 20.73 -17.14
CA ARG A 4 -8.33 20.87 -17.23
C ARG A 4 -8.98 19.56 -17.66
N LEU A 5 -8.38 18.85 -18.61
CA LEU A 5 -8.82 17.52 -19.05
C LEU A 5 -8.79 16.51 -17.89
N LEU A 6 -7.71 16.44 -17.10
CA LEU A 6 -7.61 15.52 -15.95
C LEU A 6 -8.55 15.88 -14.77
N ARG A 7 -9.00 17.13 -14.71
CA ARG A 7 -9.98 17.60 -13.72
C ARG A 7 -11.42 17.29 -14.12
N LEU A 8 -11.68 17.09 -15.42
CA LEU A 8 -12.96 16.60 -15.92
C LEU A 8 -13.05 15.10 -15.57
N ASN A 9 -14.13 14.71 -14.91
CA ASN A 9 -14.42 13.33 -14.51
C ASN A 9 -14.78 12.44 -15.73
N SER A 10 -13.93 12.44 -16.77
CA SER A 10 -14.12 11.67 -17.99
C SER A 10 -13.39 10.34 -17.85
N LEU A 11 -14.15 9.27 -17.68
CA LEU A 11 -13.67 7.88 -17.62
C LEU A 11 -12.75 7.53 -18.81
N TRP A 12 -12.96 8.18 -19.96
CA TRP A 12 -12.14 8.01 -21.16
C TRP A 12 -10.66 8.36 -20.96
N ILE A 13 -10.35 9.36 -20.13
CA ILE A 13 -8.96 9.78 -19.89
C ILE A 13 -8.23 8.70 -19.09
N SER A 14 -8.89 8.14 -18.07
CA SER A 14 -8.34 7.01 -17.31
C SER A 14 -8.13 5.80 -18.22
N PHE A 15 -9.07 5.50 -19.12
CA PHE A 15 -8.94 4.39 -20.05
C PHE A 15 -7.75 4.55 -21.01
N ILE A 16 -7.62 5.71 -21.66
CA ILE A 16 -6.49 6.01 -22.55
C ILE A 16 -5.17 5.94 -21.77
N PHE A 17 -5.14 6.50 -20.55
CA PHE A 17 -3.96 6.46 -19.71
C PHE A 17 -3.58 5.02 -19.32
N ILE A 18 -4.55 4.17 -18.96
CA ILE A 18 -4.33 2.75 -18.68
C ILE A 18 -3.72 2.04 -19.89
N LEU A 19 -4.23 2.30 -21.10
CA LEU A 19 -3.73 1.68 -22.32
C LEU A 19 -2.28 2.10 -22.60
N ILE A 20 -1.99 3.39 -22.56
CA ILE A 20 -0.63 3.93 -22.77
C ILE A 20 0.32 3.37 -21.70
N TRP A 21 -0.08 3.42 -20.43
CA TRP A 21 0.76 2.97 -19.32
C TRP A 21 0.95 1.45 -19.33
N GLY A 22 -0.04 0.68 -19.77
CA GLY A 22 0.09 -0.75 -19.98
C GLY A 22 1.14 -1.08 -21.03
N ILE A 23 1.14 -0.39 -22.17
CA ILE A 23 2.18 -0.57 -23.20
C ILE A 23 3.57 -0.27 -22.62
N VAL A 24 3.72 0.85 -21.90
CA VAL A 24 4.99 1.21 -21.24
C VAL A 24 5.42 0.14 -20.23
N TRP A 25 4.50 -0.34 -19.39
CA TRP A 25 4.77 -1.35 -18.37
C TRP A 25 5.30 -2.66 -18.97
N PHE A 26 4.62 -3.16 -20.01
CA PHE A 26 5.00 -4.42 -20.66
C PHE A 26 6.27 -4.30 -21.50
N THR A 27 6.51 -3.14 -22.12
CA THR A 27 7.71 -2.92 -22.95
C THR A 27 8.98 -2.69 -22.12
N ILE A 28 8.89 -1.95 -21.01
CA ILE A 28 10.02 -1.69 -20.12
C ILE A 28 10.33 -2.92 -19.27
N GLY A 29 9.31 -3.55 -18.68
CA GLY A 29 9.53 -4.68 -17.77
C GLY A 29 10.05 -5.95 -18.44
N ALA A 30 9.81 -6.11 -19.75
CA ALA A 30 10.42 -7.20 -20.51
C ALA A 30 11.95 -7.05 -20.68
N ARG A 31 12.50 -5.85 -20.42
CA ARG A 31 13.90 -5.52 -20.71
C ARG A 31 14.78 -5.41 -19.47
N VAL A 32 14.19 -5.24 -18.28
CA VAL A 32 14.91 -5.04 -17.03
C VAL A 32 14.53 -6.19 -16.08
N PRO A 33 15.40 -7.19 -15.88
CA PRO A 33 15.18 -8.23 -14.90
C PRO A 33 15.07 -7.60 -13.50
N ASN A 34 14.01 -7.92 -12.77
CA ASN A 34 13.87 -7.46 -11.40
C ASN A 34 14.83 -8.26 -10.50
N PRO A 35 15.77 -7.63 -9.78
CA PRO A 35 16.48 -8.33 -8.72
C PRO A 35 15.46 -8.81 -7.67
N ALA A 36 15.60 -10.06 -7.23
CA ALA A 36 14.77 -10.60 -6.16
C ALA A 36 14.83 -9.64 -4.96
N GLY A 37 13.67 -9.10 -4.58
CA GLY A 37 13.59 -8.06 -3.54
C GLY A 37 13.90 -8.65 -2.17
N PRO A 38 14.43 -7.87 -1.22
CA PRO A 38 14.78 -8.38 0.11
C PRO A 38 13.57 -8.97 0.85
N TYR A 39 12.34 -8.53 0.55
CA TYR A 39 11.12 -8.94 1.27
C TYR A 39 10.43 -10.18 0.70
N GLU A 40 11.07 -10.92 -0.21
CA GLU A 40 10.50 -12.16 -0.75
C GLU A 40 10.34 -13.26 0.32
N GLY A 41 10.99 -13.15 1.49
CA GLY A 41 10.88 -14.09 2.61
C GLY A 41 9.55 -14.05 3.39
N MET A 42 8.72 -13.03 3.18
CA MET A 42 7.47 -12.84 3.92
C MET A 42 6.48 -14.00 3.69
N PRO A 43 5.81 -14.55 4.73
CA PRO A 43 5.10 -15.82 4.64
C PRO A 43 4.00 -15.86 3.56
N MET A 44 3.15 -14.84 3.50
CA MET A 44 2.05 -14.80 2.51
C MET A 44 2.56 -14.42 1.13
N TYR A 45 3.64 -13.64 1.05
CA TYR A 45 4.28 -13.37 -0.23
C TYR A 45 4.89 -14.63 -0.83
N ARG A 46 5.60 -15.46 -0.04
CA ARG A 46 6.16 -16.74 -0.49
C ARG A 46 5.08 -17.69 -0.99
N LEU A 47 3.96 -17.77 -0.28
CA LEU A 47 2.81 -18.57 -0.72
C LEU A 47 2.26 -18.03 -2.04
N ALA A 48 1.98 -16.73 -2.15
CA ALA A 48 1.53 -16.12 -3.40
C ALA A 48 2.53 -16.34 -4.54
N ALA A 49 3.84 -16.27 -4.26
CA ALA A 49 4.89 -16.49 -5.22
C ALA A 49 4.97 -17.92 -5.73
N SER A 50 4.77 -18.90 -4.86
CA SER A 50 4.78 -20.31 -5.25
C SER A 50 3.60 -20.69 -6.17
N PHE A 51 2.42 -20.08 -5.98
CA PHE A 51 1.21 -20.42 -6.74
C PHE A 51 1.01 -19.57 -8.00
N ILE A 52 1.30 -18.26 -7.93
CA ILE A 52 0.87 -17.28 -8.95
C ILE A 52 2.04 -16.84 -9.84
N PHE A 53 3.28 -16.91 -9.33
CA PHE A 53 4.42 -16.19 -9.91
C PHE A 53 5.47 -17.11 -10.57
N SER A 54 5.06 -18.27 -11.07
CA SER A 54 5.96 -19.25 -11.71
C SER A 54 6.56 -18.80 -13.05
N GLY A 55 5.96 -17.80 -13.73
CA GLY A 55 6.44 -17.25 -15.00
C GLY A 55 6.61 -15.73 -14.98
N GLY A 56 7.60 -15.20 -15.72
CA GLY A 56 7.89 -13.76 -15.78
C GLY A 56 6.71 -12.90 -16.26
N ILE A 57 5.99 -13.35 -17.29
CA ILE A 57 4.80 -12.64 -17.80
C ILE A 57 3.68 -12.60 -16.75
N LEU A 58 3.49 -13.68 -15.97
CA LEU A 58 2.50 -13.74 -14.91
C LEU A 58 2.85 -12.78 -13.77
N LYS A 59 4.12 -12.70 -13.37
CA LYS A 59 4.62 -11.71 -12.39
C LYS A 59 4.34 -10.29 -12.84
N GLN A 60 4.70 -9.96 -14.07
CA GLN A 60 4.51 -8.62 -14.63
C GLN A 60 3.03 -8.25 -14.77
N THR A 61 2.19 -9.19 -15.20
CA THR A 61 0.74 -8.99 -15.31
C THR A 61 0.10 -8.81 -13.95
N ALA A 62 0.50 -9.61 -12.95
CA ALA A 62 0.04 -9.47 -11.58
C ALA A 62 0.47 -8.12 -10.99
N GLY A 63 1.72 -7.70 -11.21
CA GLY A 63 2.22 -6.39 -10.80
C GLY A 63 1.37 -5.26 -11.37
N PHE A 64 1.14 -5.27 -12.69
CA PHE A 64 0.27 -4.29 -13.33
C PHE A 64 -1.17 -4.30 -12.79
N ALA A 65 -1.74 -5.49 -12.53
CA ALA A 65 -3.08 -5.61 -11.97
C ALA A 65 -3.17 -5.00 -10.57
N PHE A 66 -2.22 -5.28 -9.67
CA PHE A 66 -2.20 -4.68 -8.33
C PHE A 66 -1.94 -3.17 -8.37
N LEU A 67 -1.07 -2.69 -9.27
CA LEU A 67 -0.86 -1.27 -9.52
C LEU A 67 -2.17 -0.58 -9.95
N LEU A 68 -2.90 -1.18 -10.90
CA LEU A 68 -4.20 -0.68 -11.36
C LEU A 68 -5.24 -0.66 -10.25
N ILE A 69 -5.39 -1.77 -9.51
CA ILE A 69 -6.34 -1.88 -8.39
C ILE A 69 -6.06 -0.78 -7.37
N THR A 70 -4.80 -0.60 -6.98
CA THR A 70 -4.39 0.39 -5.98
C THR A 70 -4.63 1.82 -6.47
N GLY A 71 -4.29 2.12 -7.72
CA GLY A 71 -4.52 3.43 -8.31
C GLY A 71 -6.01 3.77 -8.41
N LEU A 72 -6.81 2.84 -8.94
CA LEU A 72 -8.26 3.03 -9.08
C LEU A 72 -8.92 3.19 -7.71
N TYR A 73 -8.46 2.41 -6.73
CA TYR A 73 -8.95 2.52 -5.37
C TYR A 73 -8.65 3.91 -4.79
N THR A 74 -7.45 4.44 -5.01
CA THR A 74 -7.07 5.81 -4.60
C THR A 74 -8.00 6.87 -5.23
N ALA A 75 -8.33 6.75 -6.52
CA ALA A 75 -9.30 7.66 -7.15
C ALA A 75 -10.72 7.51 -6.59
N SER A 76 -11.13 6.29 -6.26
CA SER A 76 -12.43 6.03 -5.62
C SER A 76 -12.53 6.67 -4.24
N LEU A 77 -11.45 6.64 -3.45
CA LEU A 77 -11.38 7.26 -2.14
C LEU A 77 -11.54 8.78 -2.25
N ASN A 78 -10.87 9.41 -3.22
CA ASN A 78 -11.07 10.84 -3.48
C ASN A 78 -12.51 11.15 -3.91
N THR A 79 -13.16 10.28 -4.68
CA THR A 79 -14.54 10.49 -5.10
C THR A 79 -15.54 10.34 -3.94
N ARG A 80 -15.26 9.43 -2.99
CA ARG A 80 -16.12 9.13 -1.83
C ARG A 80 -15.96 10.15 -0.69
N TYR A 81 -14.74 10.60 -0.43
CA TYR A 81 -14.41 11.48 0.69
C TYR A 81 -14.07 12.92 0.28
N LEU A 82 -13.96 13.20 -1.03
CA LEU A 82 -13.68 14.53 -1.60
C LEU A 82 -12.43 15.20 -1.02
N PHE A 83 -11.35 14.44 -0.81
CA PHE A 83 -10.07 14.96 -0.30
C PHE A 83 -9.54 16.15 -1.11
N LEU A 84 -9.69 16.12 -2.44
CA LEU A 84 -9.27 17.20 -3.32
C LEU A 84 -10.33 18.31 -3.52
N GLY A 85 -11.48 18.22 -2.84
CA GLY A 85 -12.63 19.13 -2.99
C GLY A 85 -13.33 19.06 -4.34
N SER A 86 -12.91 18.15 -5.22
CA SER A 86 -13.61 17.83 -6.46
C SER A 86 -13.45 16.35 -6.78
N ARG A 87 -14.46 15.77 -7.45
CA ARG A 87 -14.36 14.43 -8.03
C ARG A 87 -13.34 14.49 -9.17
N SER A 88 -12.17 13.90 -8.96
CA SER A 88 -11.06 13.94 -9.90
C SER A 88 -10.34 12.60 -9.93
N GLN A 89 -9.94 12.19 -11.14
CA GLN A 89 -9.14 11.01 -11.42
C GLN A 89 -7.63 11.27 -11.25
N MET A 90 -7.24 12.49 -10.86
CA MET A 90 -5.84 12.86 -10.61
C MET A 90 -5.11 11.91 -9.66
N PRO A 91 -5.70 11.45 -8.53
CA PRO A 91 -4.99 10.54 -7.63
C PRO A 91 -4.58 9.22 -8.31
N PHE A 92 -5.40 8.69 -9.23
CA PHE A 92 -5.05 7.51 -10.01
C PHE A 92 -3.84 7.77 -10.92
N VAL A 93 -3.88 8.85 -11.70
CA VAL A 93 -2.81 9.19 -12.64
C VAL A 93 -1.49 9.45 -11.91
N PHE A 94 -1.54 10.26 -10.84
CA PHE A 94 -0.35 10.53 -10.02
C PHE A 94 0.18 9.24 -9.37
N PHE A 95 -0.67 8.41 -8.80
CA PHE A 95 -0.24 7.13 -8.22
C PHE A 95 0.44 6.24 -9.27
N MET A 96 -0.17 6.04 -10.43
CA MET A 96 0.38 5.19 -11.49
C MET A 96 1.72 5.69 -12.01
N LEU A 97 1.84 7.02 -12.20
CA LEU A 97 3.11 7.63 -12.59
C LEU A 97 4.16 7.41 -11.52
N MET A 98 3.87 7.73 -10.25
CA MET A 98 4.86 7.63 -9.18
C MET A 98 5.23 6.18 -8.86
N ALA A 99 4.27 5.26 -8.76
CA ALA A 99 4.54 3.87 -8.44
C ALA A 99 5.20 3.11 -9.62
N GLY A 100 4.92 3.51 -10.87
CA GLY A 100 5.45 2.85 -12.07
C GLY A 100 6.68 3.49 -12.68
N SER A 101 7.21 4.56 -12.09
CA SER A 101 8.30 5.31 -12.71
C SER A 101 9.70 4.72 -12.43
N ARG A 102 9.87 3.89 -11.39
CA ARG A 102 11.16 3.25 -11.06
C ARG A 102 11.42 2.08 -12.02
N PRO A 103 12.49 2.13 -12.85
CA PRO A 103 12.83 1.01 -13.72
C PRO A 103 13.24 -0.21 -12.89
N GLY A 104 12.62 -1.36 -13.13
CA GLY A 104 12.87 -2.60 -12.39
C GLY A 104 11.67 -3.07 -11.55
N ASP A 105 10.78 -2.16 -11.15
CA ASP A 105 9.59 -2.47 -10.32
C ASP A 105 8.38 -2.94 -11.15
N THR A 106 8.62 -3.53 -12.32
CA THR A 106 7.55 -3.97 -13.23
C THR A 106 6.99 -5.34 -12.87
N ASP A 107 7.72 -6.12 -12.10
CA ASP A 107 7.24 -7.38 -11.54
C ASP A 107 6.43 -7.14 -10.27
N ILE A 108 5.67 -8.14 -9.84
CA ILE A 108 4.97 -8.07 -8.56
C ILE A 108 5.95 -8.16 -7.38
N TYR A 109 6.03 -7.09 -6.61
CA TYR A 109 6.88 -7.00 -5.42
C TYR A 109 6.04 -6.88 -4.13
N PRO A 110 6.60 -7.23 -2.96
CA PRO A 110 5.80 -7.48 -1.76
C PRO A 110 4.96 -6.28 -1.27
N VAL A 111 5.49 -5.05 -1.33
CA VAL A 111 4.73 -3.86 -0.93
C VAL A 111 3.57 -3.56 -1.89
N LEU A 112 3.68 -3.87 -3.18
CA LEU A 112 2.60 -3.66 -4.15
C LEU A 112 1.35 -4.48 -3.82
N ILE A 113 1.53 -5.67 -3.25
CA ILE A 113 0.43 -6.51 -2.74
C ILE A 113 -0.13 -5.94 -1.43
N ALA A 114 0.73 -5.40 -0.57
CA ALA A 114 0.33 -4.84 0.72
C ALA A 114 -0.49 -3.54 0.58
N LEU A 115 -0.19 -2.70 -0.42
CA LEU A 115 -0.77 -1.36 -0.59
C LEU A 115 -2.32 -1.32 -0.63
N PRO A 116 -3.03 -2.18 -1.37
CA PRO A 116 -4.50 -2.21 -1.33
C PRO A 116 -5.07 -2.41 0.08
N PHE A 117 -4.46 -3.31 0.88
CA PHE A 117 -4.90 -3.58 2.25
C PHE A 117 -4.63 -2.37 3.16
N MET A 118 -3.51 -1.68 2.96
CA MET A 118 -3.17 -0.47 3.71
C MET A 118 -4.13 0.68 3.39
N LEU A 119 -4.45 0.88 2.10
CA LEU A 119 -5.48 1.85 1.68
C LEU A 119 -6.86 1.49 2.24
N TRP A 120 -7.17 0.20 2.32
CA TRP A 120 -8.43 -0.26 2.87
C TRP A 120 -8.52 -0.01 4.38
N ALA A 121 -7.43 -0.27 5.11
CA ALA A 121 -7.34 0.08 6.52
C ALA A 121 -7.54 1.58 6.75
N PHE A 122 -6.90 2.41 5.92
CA PHE A 122 -7.09 3.86 5.94
C PHE A 122 -8.55 4.26 5.67
N GLU A 123 -9.20 3.65 4.69
CA GLU A 123 -10.61 3.88 4.42
C GLU A 123 -11.49 3.57 5.65
N ARG A 124 -11.22 2.47 6.37
CA ARG A 124 -11.97 2.11 7.59
C ARG A 124 -11.81 3.15 8.69
N LEU A 125 -10.63 3.75 8.83
CA LEU A 125 -10.40 4.84 9.78
C LEU A 125 -11.22 6.08 9.40
N VAL A 126 -11.16 6.51 8.14
CA VAL A 126 -11.87 7.71 7.67
C VAL A 126 -13.39 7.52 7.69
N SER A 127 -13.88 6.33 7.33
CA SER A 127 -15.32 6.03 7.36
C SER A 127 -15.87 6.01 8.78
N SER A 128 -15.06 5.63 9.76
CA SER A 128 -15.45 5.58 11.17
C SER A 128 -15.83 6.95 11.74
N TYR A 129 -15.29 8.04 11.20
CA TYR A 129 -15.66 9.41 11.57
C TYR A 129 -17.15 9.70 11.27
N ARG A 130 -17.67 9.17 10.16
CA ARG A 130 -19.05 9.43 9.70
C ARG A 130 -20.09 8.55 10.41
N VAL A 131 -19.70 7.39 10.93
CA VAL A 131 -20.62 6.40 11.52
C VAL A 131 -20.11 5.97 12.90
N GLN A 132 -20.34 6.82 13.90
CA GLN A 132 -19.84 6.64 15.28
C GLN A 132 -20.30 5.32 15.94
N LYS A 133 -21.45 4.76 15.54
CA LYS A 133 -21.99 3.53 16.15
C LYS A 133 -21.23 2.25 15.78
N ASN A 134 -20.45 2.24 14.71
CA ASN A 134 -19.80 1.00 14.26
C ASN A 134 -18.38 0.88 14.84
N SER A 135 -18.24 0.20 15.98
CA SER A 135 -16.94 -0.01 16.65
C SER A 135 -16.02 -0.96 15.87
N TYR A 136 -16.56 -1.72 14.91
CA TYR A 136 -15.81 -2.71 14.14
C TYR A 136 -14.78 -2.11 13.19
N HIS A 137 -14.88 -0.82 12.83
CA HIS A 137 -13.92 -0.21 11.90
C HIS A 137 -12.49 -0.13 12.46
N ALA A 138 -12.32 0.05 13.77
CA ALA A 138 -11.00 0.03 14.39
C ALA A 138 -10.37 -1.38 14.30
N PHE A 139 -11.18 -2.42 14.59
CA PHE A 139 -10.79 -3.82 14.44
C PHE A 139 -10.43 -4.16 12.99
N GLU A 140 -11.29 -3.80 12.03
CA GLU A 140 -11.05 -4.02 10.60
C GLU A 140 -9.74 -3.34 10.14
N ALA A 141 -9.48 -2.10 10.57
CA ALA A 141 -8.25 -1.40 10.22
C ALA A 141 -7.01 -2.12 10.77
N GLY A 142 -7.02 -2.55 12.03
CA GLY A 142 -5.93 -3.33 12.62
C GLY A 142 -5.70 -4.66 11.89
N LEU A 143 -6.78 -5.38 11.58
CA LEU A 143 -6.74 -6.65 10.85
C LEU A 143 -6.15 -6.48 9.45
N LEU A 144 -6.55 -5.45 8.72
CA LEU A 144 -6.04 -5.17 7.38
C LEU A 144 -4.55 -4.82 7.38
N ILE A 145 -4.07 -4.08 8.38
CA ILE A 145 -2.62 -3.82 8.55
C ILE A 145 -1.85 -5.09 8.89
N ALA A 146 -2.41 -5.99 9.71
CA ALA A 146 -1.78 -7.27 9.98
C ALA A 146 -1.68 -8.14 8.71
N VAL A 147 -2.74 -8.20 7.91
CA VAL A 147 -2.70 -8.89 6.60
C VAL A 147 -1.66 -8.26 5.68
N ALA A 148 -1.59 -6.93 5.58
CA ALA A 148 -0.57 -6.24 4.80
C ALA A 148 0.85 -6.61 5.27
N SER A 149 1.05 -6.74 6.59
CA SER A 149 2.32 -7.08 7.22
C SER A 149 2.83 -8.48 6.87
N PHE A 150 1.93 -9.43 6.55
CA PHE A 150 2.32 -10.76 6.06
C PHE A 150 2.84 -10.77 4.62
N PHE A 151 2.56 -9.73 3.85
CA PHE A 151 3.16 -9.52 2.54
C PHE A 151 4.41 -8.64 2.65
N TYR A 152 4.38 -7.61 3.50
CA TYR A 152 5.45 -6.62 3.59
C TYR A 152 5.70 -6.22 5.06
N ALA A 153 6.79 -6.69 5.65
CA ALA A 153 7.15 -6.44 7.06
C ALA A 153 7.01 -4.98 7.50
N PRO A 154 7.52 -3.98 6.74
CA PRO A 154 7.45 -2.59 7.17
C PRO A 154 6.01 -2.04 7.27
N ALA A 155 5.01 -2.74 6.72
CA ALA A 155 3.60 -2.40 6.94
C ALA A 155 3.21 -2.48 8.42
N MET A 156 3.93 -3.24 9.26
CA MET A 156 3.67 -3.31 10.71
C MET A 156 3.72 -1.94 11.39
N VAL A 157 4.58 -1.04 10.91
CA VAL A 157 4.72 0.33 11.46
C VAL A 157 3.41 1.13 11.29
N PHE A 158 2.59 0.80 10.29
CA PHE A 158 1.31 1.46 10.06
C PHE A 158 0.26 1.13 11.13
N LEU A 159 0.52 0.19 12.04
CA LEU A 159 -0.30 0.01 13.24
C LEU A 159 -0.32 1.30 14.08
N ILE A 160 0.81 2.00 14.17
CA ILE A 160 0.88 3.29 14.89
C ILE A 160 -0.08 4.29 14.25
N LEU A 161 -0.13 4.34 12.91
CA LEU A 161 -1.07 5.19 12.18
C LEU A 161 -2.52 4.79 12.40
N VAL A 162 -2.82 3.50 12.59
CA VAL A 162 -4.17 3.05 13.00
C VAL A 162 -4.53 3.57 14.38
N LEU A 163 -3.62 3.46 15.36
CA LEU A 163 -3.86 3.95 16.72
C LEU A 163 -4.02 5.48 16.75
N VAL A 164 -3.18 6.21 16.01
CA VAL A 164 -3.31 7.67 15.84
C VAL A 164 -4.61 8.02 15.11
N GLY A 165 -4.99 7.25 14.08
CA GLY A 165 -6.24 7.43 13.35
C GLY A 165 -7.46 7.24 14.25
N VAL A 166 -7.45 6.24 15.13
CA VAL A 166 -8.49 6.04 16.15
C VAL A 166 -8.59 7.26 17.07
N TYR A 167 -7.45 7.81 17.52
CA TYR A 167 -7.42 9.01 18.34
C TYR A 167 -8.00 10.24 17.63
N LEU A 168 -7.65 10.44 16.34
CA LEU A 168 -8.04 11.63 15.58
C LEU A 168 -9.48 11.59 15.07
N PHE A 169 -9.93 10.43 14.58
CA PHE A 169 -11.21 10.30 13.87
C PHE A 169 -12.35 9.80 14.76
N ARG A 170 -12.07 9.33 15.99
CA ARG A 170 -13.09 8.88 16.93
C ARG A 170 -12.89 9.56 18.28
N GLN A 171 -13.95 9.58 19.10
CA GLN A 171 -13.79 9.87 20.51
C GLN A 171 -12.91 8.75 21.11
N PRO A 172 -11.74 9.07 21.68
CA PRO A 172 -10.79 8.07 22.12
C PRO A 172 -11.34 7.32 23.32
N GLY A 173 -11.93 6.14 23.07
CA GLY A 173 -12.27 5.16 24.07
C GLY A 173 -11.19 4.08 24.12
N VAL A 174 -10.87 3.58 25.32
CA VAL A 174 -9.94 2.45 25.51
C VAL A 174 -10.38 1.23 24.69
N ARG A 175 -11.70 1.05 24.53
CA ARG A 175 -12.29 -0.04 23.75
C ARG A 175 -11.83 -0.03 22.30
N GLU A 176 -11.78 1.13 21.64
CA GLU A 176 -11.39 1.25 20.24
C GLU A 176 -9.94 0.86 20.01
N TYR A 177 -9.05 1.25 20.93
CA TYR A 177 -7.64 0.83 20.89
C TYR A 177 -7.50 -0.68 21.06
N LEU A 178 -8.24 -1.26 22.02
CA LEU A 178 -8.25 -2.71 22.22
C LEU A 178 -8.81 -3.44 20.99
N LEU A 179 -9.83 -2.90 20.33
CA LEU A 179 -10.37 -3.46 19.08
C LEU A 179 -9.34 -3.40 17.94
N ALA A 180 -8.64 -2.29 17.75
CA ALA A 180 -7.58 -2.19 16.75
C ALA A 180 -6.42 -3.17 17.02
N LEU A 181 -5.98 -3.26 18.29
CA LEU A 181 -4.91 -4.17 18.70
C LEU A 181 -5.34 -5.64 18.54
N THR A 182 -6.55 -6.00 18.96
CA THR A 182 -7.06 -7.38 18.77
C THR A 182 -7.20 -7.73 17.30
N GLY A 183 -7.69 -6.81 16.46
CA GLY A 183 -7.75 -7.00 15.02
C GLY A 183 -6.37 -7.25 14.41
N TYR A 184 -5.36 -6.49 14.86
CA TYR A 184 -3.98 -6.67 14.41
C TYR A 184 -3.35 -7.98 14.91
N LEU A 185 -3.51 -8.32 16.19
CA LEU A 185 -2.89 -9.51 16.79
C LEU A 185 -3.52 -10.81 16.32
N LEU A 186 -4.80 -10.81 15.94
CA LEU A 186 -5.54 -12.02 15.60
C LEU A 186 -4.91 -12.82 14.44
N PRO A 187 -4.58 -12.22 13.27
CA PRO A 187 -3.88 -12.91 12.20
C PRO A 187 -2.51 -13.47 12.62
N PHE A 188 -1.73 -12.72 13.41
CA PHE A 188 -0.45 -13.21 13.95
C PHE A 188 -0.63 -14.37 14.91
N GLY A 189 -1.63 -14.31 15.80
CA GLY A 189 -1.95 -15.38 16.73
C GLY A 189 -2.27 -16.69 16.02
N PHE A 190 -3.12 -16.64 14.97
CA PHE A 190 -3.40 -17.82 14.15
C PHE A 190 -2.17 -18.35 13.41
N TYR A 191 -1.33 -17.46 12.90
CA TYR A 191 -0.10 -17.84 12.21
C TYR A 191 0.88 -18.55 13.15
N PHE A 192 1.18 -17.98 14.31
CA PHE A 192 2.07 -18.59 15.30
C PHE A 192 1.50 -19.88 15.88
N ALA A 193 0.19 -19.95 16.13
CA ALA A 193 -0.47 -21.19 16.55
C ALA A 193 -0.33 -22.29 15.49
N GLY A 194 -0.49 -21.94 14.21
CA GLY A 194 -0.28 -22.87 13.09
C GLY A 194 1.16 -23.37 12.99
N LEU A 195 2.15 -22.49 13.19
CA LEU A 195 3.57 -22.88 13.24
C LEU A 195 3.87 -23.83 14.41
N PHE A 196 3.30 -23.57 15.57
CA PHE A 196 3.43 -24.42 16.76
C PHE A 196 2.86 -25.82 16.52
N ILE A 197 1.67 -25.92 15.92
CA ILE A 197 1.04 -27.22 15.59
C ILE A 197 1.85 -28.00 14.55
N LEU A 198 2.57 -27.31 13.65
CA LEU A 198 3.39 -27.92 12.60
C LEU A 198 4.84 -28.19 13.04
N ASP A 199 5.15 -28.07 14.33
CA ASP A 199 6.49 -28.22 14.91
C ASP A 199 7.57 -27.41 14.16
N LYS A 200 7.21 -26.23 13.65
CA LYS A 200 8.16 -25.33 12.98
C LYS A 200 8.86 -24.44 14.01
N PRO A 201 10.17 -24.18 13.87
CA PRO A 201 10.90 -23.32 14.78
C PRO A 201 10.34 -21.89 14.76
N LEU A 202 9.77 -21.46 15.89
CA LEU A 202 9.18 -20.13 16.05
C LEU A 202 10.26 -19.03 16.04
N GLU A 203 11.42 -19.33 16.64
CA GLU A 203 12.55 -18.41 16.77
C GLU A 203 13.05 -17.95 15.39
N ASP A 204 13.27 -18.88 14.47
CA ASP A 204 13.71 -18.58 13.09
C ASP A 204 12.77 -17.60 12.38
N VAL A 205 11.46 -17.85 12.45
CA VAL A 205 10.45 -17.01 11.79
C VAL A 205 10.39 -15.62 12.41
N THR A 206 10.48 -15.52 13.74
CA THR A 206 10.48 -14.21 14.42
C THR A 206 11.73 -13.40 14.07
N HIS A 207 12.90 -14.04 14.01
CA HIS A 207 14.14 -13.38 13.57
C HIS A 207 14.07 -12.93 12.12
N GLU A 208 13.49 -13.74 11.22
CA GLU A 208 13.29 -13.37 9.82
C GLU A 208 12.38 -12.14 9.71
N ILE A 209 11.21 -12.14 10.36
CA ILE A 209 10.29 -10.99 10.37
C ILE A 209 10.96 -9.73 10.91
N PHE A 210 11.66 -9.85 12.04
CA PHE A 210 12.31 -8.72 12.70
C PHE A 210 13.48 -8.18 11.89
N SER A 211 14.25 -9.05 11.22
CA SER A 211 15.32 -8.64 10.32
C SER A 211 14.78 -7.86 9.12
N TYR A 212 13.65 -8.27 8.53
CA TYR A 212 13.00 -7.51 7.47
C TYR A 212 12.38 -6.20 7.93
N LEU A 213 11.98 -6.10 9.19
CA LEU A 213 11.46 -4.86 9.78
C LEU A 213 12.57 -3.84 10.06
N LEU A 214 13.68 -4.27 10.67
CA LEU A 214 14.76 -3.39 11.13
C LEU A 214 15.86 -3.12 10.10
N SER A 215 16.14 -4.11 9.25
CA SER A 215 17.05 -3.97 8.12
C SER A 215 16.24 -4.10 6.84
N PRO A 216 15.46 -3.05 6.47
CA PRO A 216 14.96 -2.96 5.10
C PRO A 216 16.19 -3.10 4.21
N GLY A 217 16.22 -4.17 3.40
CA GLY A 217 17.45 -4.69 2.81
C GLY A 217 18.32 -3.57 2.26
N ARG A 218 19.64 -3.67 2.47
CA ARG A 218 20.63 -2.70 1.98
C ARG A 218 20.60 -2.72 0.45
N GLU A 219 19.62 -2.05 -0.14
CA GLU A 219 19.69 -1.68 -1.55
C GLU A 219 20.88 -0.74 -1.66
N SER A 220 21.83 -1.10 -2.50
CA SER A 220 22.94 -0.21 -2.85
C SER A 220 22.32 0.99 -3.57
N PHE A 221 21.99 2.03 -2.82
CA PHE A 221 21.41 3.26 -3.37
C PHE A 221 22.37 3.85 -4.39
N SER A 222 22.06 3.66 -5.67
CA SER A 222 22.70 4.42 -6.74
C SER A 222 22.36 5.91 -6.57
N LEU A 223 23.26 6.80 -6.97
CA LEU A 223 22.99 8.25 -6.97
C LEU A 223 21.68 8.59 -7.71
N ALA A 224 21.37 7.86 -8.78
CA ALA A 224 20.13 8.01 -9.52
C ALA A 224 18.88 7.70 -8.66
N GLU A 225 18.93 6.64 -7.87
CA GLU A 225 17.83 6.24 -6.98
C GLU A 225 17.67 7.18 -5.78
N GLY A 226 18.79 7.73 -5.29
CA GLY A 226 18.78 8.77 -4.26
C GLY A 226 18.09 10.05 -4.76
N ILE A 227 18.47 10.54 -5.95
CA ILE A 227 17.82 11.71 -6.58
C ILE A 227 16.33 11.44 -6.79
N TRP A 228 16.00 10.26 -7.28
CA TRP A 228 14.63 9.83 -7.51
C TRP A 228 13.77 9.82 -6.25
N THR A 229 14.28 9.22 -5.18
CA THR A 229 13.61 9.21 -3.87
C THR A 229 13.49 10.62 -3.30
N GLY A 230 14.51 11.45 -3.49
CA GLY A 230 14.48 12.88 -3.16
C GLY A 230 13.36 13.63 -3.87
N CYS A 231 13.10 13.35 -5.15
CA CYS A 231 11.98 13.93 -5.89
C CYS A 231 10.62 13.54 -5.27
N TYR A 232 10.42 12.28 -4.85
CA TYR A 232 9.18 11.89 -4.16
C TYR A 232 9.01 12.62 -2.84
N VAL A 233 10.06 12.68 -2.02
CA VAL A 233 10.03 13.41 -0.74
C VAL A 233 9.72 14.88 -0.97
N PHE A 234 10.33 15.50 -1.98
CA PHE A 234 10.07 16.88 -2.35
C PHE A 234 8.60 17.09 -2.75
N VAL A 235 8.04 16.24 -3.61
CA VAL A 235 6.63 16.31 -4.02
C VAL A 235 5.71 16.12 -2.81
N LEU A 236 6.03 15.22 -1.88
CA LEU A 236 5.28 15.01 -0.64
C LEU A 236 5.31 16.24 0.27
N LEU A 237 6.47 16.88 0.44
CA LEU A 237 6.61 18.08 1.26
C LEU A 237 5.85 19.26 0.66
N VAL A 238 5.99 19.50 -0.64
CA VAL A 238 5.24 20.55 -1.36
C VAL A 238 3.73 20.29 -1.25
N SER A 239 3.29 19.04 -1.46
CA SER A 239 1.88 18.67 -1.35
C SER A 239 1.34 18.88 0.07
N SER A 240 2.11 18.49 1.10
CA SER A 240 1.75 18.67 2.51
C SER A 240 1.66 20.16 2.88
N TYR A 241 2.60 20.97 2.40
CA TYR A 241 2.58 22.42 2.57
C TYR A 241 1.28 23.02 2.01
N PHE A 242 0.96 22.76 0.74
CA PHE A 242 -0.27 23.26 0.11
C PHE A 242 -1.55 22.76 0.79
N MET A 243 -1.54 21.55 1.33
CA MET A 243 -2.68 21.00 2.05
C MET A 243 -2.99 21.79 3.32
N ILE A 244 -1.98 22.19 4.10
CA ILE A 244 -2.17 22.96 5.35
C ILE A 244 -2.87 24.29 5.07
N PHE A 245 -2.45 25.04 4.04
CA PHE A 245 -3.07 26.34 3.71
C PHE A 245 -4.53 26.21 3.26
N ARG A 246 -4.91 25.07 2.69
CA ARG A 246 -6.29 24.87 2.23
C ARG A 246 -7.28 24.68 3.38
N PHE A 247 -6.84 24.19 4.53
CA PHE A 247 -7.72 23.94 5.69
C PHE A 247 -7.80 25.13 6.67
N GLN A 248 -7.08 26.23 6.42
CA GLN A 248 -7.12 27.45 7.23
C GLN A 248 -8.17 28.48 6.75
N THR A 249 -8.93 28.16 5.71
CA THR A 249 -10.05 28.97 5.17
C THR A 249 -11.34 28.16 5.18
#